data_AF-A0A5N0ENI3-F1
#
_entry.id   AF-A0A5N0ENI3-F1
#
_cell.length_a   1.000
_cell.length_b   1.000
_cell.length_c   1.000
_cell.angle_alpha   90.00
_cell.angle_beta   90.00
_cell.angle_gamma   90.00
#
_symmetry.space_group_name_H-M   'P 1'
#
loop_
_entity.id
_entity.type
_entity.pdbx_description
1 polymer ?
#
loop_
_entity_poly.entity_id
_entity_poly.type
_entity_poly.pdbx_seq_one_letter_code
_entity_poly.pdbx_strand_id
1 'polypeptide(L)'
;MSTGTAARGHVRGTVTRITARIVLILLATAAAFWTTWVRLVHDTWTGSSIGFVFVLPVLAIFSAIGLTLRRGAELPIHDRQTDLIVGLIGLGLSACTLGLLTPRYRYLYEMLHLDLLAAWLFVLSACVLLFGLRPVTRYWPCWLLLLAAFPPPYRAMRVIIGGGSVAAGATMLLFAAFAAAIAVGRTRTRAWVGAGLAFAVGCAVLVVLRIRWPSARVLVYQAIPSVVAVLIVAAVMYVDWRRRRGTSLKPLDRELDPLTAPQAWAAAATVTVAALLIMIIPIPPDYDRTFPVMPGLVLTQPHTVPPGWSQLSERQYPWAQHYFGQGTSMSRRMIRADQHNPLWDNESRRRRIVVDTVRAEDQYAIDRYPEFVLYNMPQPRISPPARIDLGHGITARLNTVLDDRRLLSWTWLTWNWSGAGGSERISLIAADNHESDAAFPPPQPSMLGIFENFLHQFLRGKAVVLDSESADVDSDAEHKDQDMLLSVARAIVAGAGKA
;
A
#
# COMPACT_ATOMS: atom_id res chain seq x y z
N MET A 1 48.32 29.49 17.14
CA MET A 1 48.10 28.48 16.08
C MET A 1 47.61 27.11 16.57
N SER A 2 47.57 26.81 17.88
CA SER A 2 47.15 25.49 18.41
C SER A 2 45.64 25.28 18.61
N THR A 3 44.83 26.33 18.59
CA THR A 3 43.36 26.25 18.82
C THR A 3 42.58 25.76 17.59
N GLY A 4 43.07 26.02 16.38
CA GLY A 4 42.39 25.65 15.12
C GLY A 4 42.45 24.16 14.77
N THR A 5 43.47 23.44 15.22
CA THR A 5 43.63 21.99 14.99
C THR A 5 42.76 21.16 15.93
N ALA A 6 42.67 21.55 17.20
CA ALA A 6 41.81 20.89 18.19
C ALA A 6 40.31 21.01 17.84
N ALA A 7 39.87 22.20 17.40
CA ALA A 7 38.48 22.43 16.96
C ALA A 7 38.12 21.59 15.71
N ARG A 8 39.04 21.49 14.73
CA ARG A 8 38.85 20.63 13.54
C ARG A 8 38.81 19.13 13.89
N GLY A 9 39.59 18.70 14.88
CA GLY A 9 39.58 17.32 15.38
C GLY A 9 38.24 16.94 16.03
N HIS A 10 37.69 17.85 16.85
CA HIS A 10 36.39 17.65 17.49
C HIS A 10 35.24 17.55 16.48
N VAL A 11 35.20 18.46 15.51
CA VAL A 11 34.20 18.45 14.42
C VAL A 11 34.26 17.16 13.62
N ARG A 12 35.46 16.71 13.22
CA ARG A 12 35.63 15.44 12.49
C ARG A 12 35.12 14.26 13.32
N GLY A 13 35.49 14.17 14.59
CA GLY A 13 35.03 13.09 15.48
C GLY A 13 33.51 13.03 15.63
N THR A 14 32.85 14.18 15.75
CA THR A 14 31.39 14.26 15.84
C THR A 14 30.71 13.84 14.54
N VAL A 15 31.20 14.32 13.39
CA VAL A 15 30.69 13.93 12.06
C VAL A 15 30.82 12.43 11.85
N THR A 16 31.99 11.84 12.13
CA THR A 16 32.21 10.40 11.97
C THR A 16 31.23 9.57 12.81
N ARG A 17 30.95 9.98 14.05
CA ARG A 17 29.98 9.28 14.92
C ARG A 17 28.55 9.41 14.41
N ILE A 18 28.14 10.60 13.95
CA ILE A 18 26.82 10.81 13.34
C ILE A 18 26.68 9.93 12.10
N THR A 19 27.66 9.98 11.20
CA THR A 19 27.68 9.17 9.98
C THR A 19 27.62 7.69 10.31
N ALA A 20 28.41 7.20 11.27
CA ALA A 20 28.37 5.80 11.68
C ALA A 20 26.99 5.36 12.21
N ARG A 21 26.33 6.20 13.01
CA ARG A 21 24.97 5.93 13.51
C ARG A 21 23.94 5.89 12.37
N ILE A 22 24.02 6.83 11.43
CA ILE A 22 23.14 6.85 10.25
C ILE A 22 23.36 5.61 9.40
N VAL A 23 24.61 5.27 9.10
CA VAL A 23 24.98 4.08 8.32
C VAL A 23 24.48 2.81 9.02
N LEU A 24 24.63 2.70 10.34
CA LEU A 24 24.09 1.57 11.10
C LEU A 24 22.58 1.45 10.95
N ILE A 25 21.83 2.56 11.07
CA ILE A 25 20.35 2.54 10.91
C ILE A 25 19.97 2.09 9.49
N LEU A 26 20.63 2.64 8.47
CA LEU A 26 20.36 2.30 7.08
C LEU A 26 20.64 0.82 6.79
N LEU A 27 21.80 0.30 7.23
CA LEU A 27 22.17 -1.10 7.05
C LEU A 27 21.24 -2.02 7.85
N ALA A 28 20.95 -1.70 9.10
CA ALA A 28 20.05 -2.48 9.95
C ALA A 28 18.63 -2.52 9.35
N THR A 29 18.12 -1.41 8.83
CA THR A 29 16.79 -1.35 8.18
C THR A 29 16.78 -2.11 6.86
N ALA A 30 17.85 -2.01 6.06
CA ALA A 30 17.98 -2.74 4.80
C ALA A 30 18.04 -4.25 5.05
N ALA A 31 18.78 -4.71 6.07
CA ALA A 31 18.87 -6.11 6.45
C ALA A 31 17.57 -6.65 7.05
N ALA A 32 16.98 -5.94 8.03
CA ALA A 32 15.77 -6.35 8.72
C ALA A 32 14.57 -6.52 7.77
N PHE A 33 14.46 -5.66 6.74
CA PHE A 33 13.34 -5.63 5.80
C PHE A 33 13.77 -5.99 4.37
N TRP A 34 14.83 -6.78 4.21
CA TRP A 34 15.41 -7.10 2.90
C TRP A 34 14.38 -7.64 1.90
N THR A 35 13.53 -8.57 2.34
CA THR A 35 12.45 -9.16 1.53
C THR A 35 11.42 -8.13 1.09
N THR A 36 11.04 -7.20 1.97
CA THR A 36 10.16 -6.07 1.63
C THR A 36 10.81 -5.21 0.54
N TRP A 37 12.09 -4.86 0.68
CA TRP A 37 12.76 -4.01 -0.31
C TRP A 37 12.86 -4.68 -1.69
N VAL A 38 13.22 -5.96 -1.74
CA VAL A 38 13.29 -6.73 -3.00
C VAL A 38 11.91 -6.77 -3.68
N ARG A 39 10.84 -7.04 -2.93
CA ARG A 39 9.47 -7.05 -3.44
C ARG A 39 9.04 -5.68 -3.97
N LEU A 40 9.27 -4.61 -3.20
CA LEU A 40 8.94 -3.24 -3.61
C LEU A 40 9.67 -2.80 -4.88
N VAL A 41 10.95 -3.18 -5.01
CA VAL A 41 11.71 -2.93 -6.23
C VAL A 41 11.06 -3.67 -7.39
N HIS A 42 10.79 -4.97 -7.25
CA HIS A 42 10.13 -5.78 -8.28
C HIS A 42 8.78 -5.18 -8.70
N ASP A 43 7.89 -4.89 -7.74
CA ASP A 43 6.58 -4.29 -7.99
C ASP A 43 6.67 -2.93 -8.70
N THR A 44 7.68 -2.12 -8.35
CA THR A 44 7.90 -0.83 -9.00
C THR A 44 8.38 -0.99 -10.44
N TRP A 45 9.21 -2.00 -10.72
CA TRP A 45 9.68 -2.29 -12.08
C TRP A 45 8.57 -2.83 -12.98
N THR A 46 7.64 -3.59 -12.43
CA THR A 46 6.51 -4.16 -13.18
C THR A 46 5.37 -3.17 -13.43
N GLY A 47 5.45 -1.95 -12.87
CA GLY A 47 4.52 -0.86 -13.17
C GLY A 47 3.56 -0.51 -12.02
N SER A 48 3.74 -1.11 -10.84
CA SER A 48 2.91 -0.78 -9.68
C SER A 48 3.08 0.68 -9.26
N SER A 49 2.01 1.25 -8.69
CA SER A 49 2.01 2.61 -8.17
C SER A 49 2.77 2.76 -6.86
N ILE A 50 3.42 1.71 -6.32
CA ILE A 50 4.10 1.72 -5.01
C ILE A 50 5.42 2.51 -5.02
N GLY A 51 5.95 2.85 -6.19
CA GLY A 51 7.22 3.54 -6.35
C GLY A 51 7.37 4.87 -5.58
N PHE A 52 6.26 5.50 -5.18
CA PHE A 52 6.28 6.70 -4.34
C PHE A 52 7.02 6.52 -3.00
N VAL A 53 7.09 5.27 -2.49
CA VAL A 53 7.82 4.92 -1.26
C VAL A 53 9.30 5.31 -1.34
N PHE A 54 9.90 5.27 -2.54
CA PHE A 54 11.29 5.71 -2.76
C PHE A 54 11.44 7.23 -2.87
N VAL A 55 10.36 7.93 -3.23
CA VAL A 55 10.36 9.39 -3.38
C VAL A 55 10.20 10.10 -2.03
N LEU A 56 9.41 9.55 -1.12
CA LEU A 56 9.13 10.15 0.20
C LEU A 56 10.40 10.38 1.05
N PRO A 57 11.37 9.45 1.15
CA PRO A 57 12.64 9.70 1.82
C PRO A 57 13.40 10.90 1.26
N VAL A 58 13.39 11.09 -0.06
CA VAL A 58 14.04 12.24 -0.71
C VAL A 58 13.35 13.55 -0.29
N LEU A 59 12.02 13.59 -0.31
CA LEU A 59 11.25 14.75 0.15
C LEU A 59 11.44 15.03 1.65
N ALA A 60 11.54 13.98 2.46
CA ALA A 60 11.81 14.08 3.88
C ALA A 60 13.22 14.62 4.17
N ILE A 61 14.24 14.24 3.37
CA ILE A 61 15.59 14.80 3.46
C ILE A 61 15.58 16.30 3.18
N PHE A 62 14.92 16.76 2.10
CA PHE A 62 14.79 18.20 1.83
C PHE A 62 14.08 18.94 2.97
N SER A 63 13.01 18.35 3.50
CA SER A 63 12.27 18.89 4.64
C SER A 63 13.13 18.99 5.89
N ALA A 64 13.90 17.93 6.19
CA ALA A 64 14.79 17.85 7.34
C ALA A 64 15.90 18.90 7.24
N ILE A 65 16.56 19.02 6.08
CA ILE A 65 17.57 20.06 5.81
C ILE A 65 16.98 21.44 6.10
N GLY A 66 15.80 21.74 5.55
CA GLY A 66 15.12 23.01 5.78
C GLY A 66 14.81 23.27 7.27
N LEU A 67 14.44 22.24 8.03
CA LEU A 67 14.16 22.35 9.46
C LEU A 67 15.43 22.57 10.29
N THR A 68 16.51 21.86 9.99
CA THR A 68 17.82 22.02 10.64
C THR A 68 18.35 23.44 10.43
N LEU A 69 18.14 24.02 9.24
CA LEU A 69 18.54 25.39 8.91
C LEU A 69 17.78 26.49 9.68
N ARG A 70 16.68 26.18 10.36
CA ARG A 70 15.89 27.17 11.12
C ARG A 70 16.17 27.24 12.60
N ARG A 71 16.32 26.07 13.22
CA ARG A 71 16.23 25.93 14.68
C ARG A 71 17.61 26.08 15.33
N GLY A 72 17.67 26.77 16.46
CA GLY A 72 18.88 27.04 17.25
C GLY A 72 19.37 25.84 18.05
N ALA A 73 20.46 26.06 18.81
CA ALA A 73 21.04 25.09 19.74
C ALA A 73 20.08 24.83 20.92
N GLU A 74 20.11 23.61 21.46
CA GLU A 74 19.21 23.15 22.52
C GLU A 74 19.89 23.08 23.89
N LEU A 75 19.08 23.20 24.94
CA LEU A 75 19.53 22.99 26.32
C LEU A 75 19.87 21.51 26.55
N PRO A 76 21.00 21.20 27.21
CA PRO A 76 21.49 19.84 27.42
C PRO A 76 20.75 19.14 28.58
N ILE A 77 19.45 18.87 28.39
CA ILE A 77 18.64 18.05 29.30
C ILE A 77 18.37 16.72 28.59
N HIS A 78 18.87 15.63 29.16
CA HIS A 78 18.86 14.31 28.55
C HIS A 78 18.38 13.28 29.57
N ASP A 79 17.24 12.65 29.29
CA ASP A 79 16.75 11.50 30.06
C ASP A 79 16.92 10.23 29.24
N ARG A 80 17.97 9.48 29.57
CA ARG A 80 18.33 8.27 28.84
C ARG A 80 17.37 7.11 29.10
N GLN A 81 16.71 7.06 30.26
CA GLN A 81 15.79 5.97 30.59
C GLN A 81 14.55 6.03 29.71
N THR A 82 13.98 7.24 29.56
CA THR A 82 12.84 7.47 28.66
C THR A 82 13.19 7.11 27.20
N ASP A 83 14.37 7.48 26.71
CA ASP A 83 14.81 7.12 25.36
C ASP A 83 14.84 5.59 25.14
N LEU A 84 15.36 4.84 26.13
CA LEU A 84 15.46 3.38 26.06
C LEU A 84 14.08 2.73 26.07
N ILE A 85 13.18 3.18 26.95
CA ILE A 85 11.81 2.65 27.05
C ILE A 85 11.07 2.88 25.74
N VAL A 86 11.07 4.11 25.22
CA VAL A 86 10.34 4.44 23.98
C VAL A 86 10.94 3.71 22.79
N GLY A 87 12.27 3.65 22.69
CA GLY A 87 12.96 2.93 21.63
C GLY A 87 12.70 1.42 21.64
N LEU A 88 12.74 0.78 22.80
CA LEU A 88 12.46 -0.66 22.93
C LEU A 88 10.99 -0.99 22.64
N ILE A 89 10.04 -0.19 23.14
CA ILE A 89 8.62 -0.37 22.83
C ILE A 89 8.39 -0.24 21.33
N GLY A 90 8.98 0.77 20.68
CA GLY A 90 8.82 0.98 19.25
C GLY A 90 9.44 -0.15 18.40
N LEU A 91 10.60 -0.70 18.80
CA LEU A 91 11.16 -1.90 18.15
C LEU A 91 10.25 -3.13 18.35
N GLY A 92 9.70 -3.31 19.55
CA GLY A 92 8.71 -4.36 19.83
C GLY A 92 7.46 -4.21 18.96
N LEU A 93 6.93 -2.99 18.81
CA LEU A 93 5.78 -2.71 17.94
C LEU A 93 6.10 -2.98 16.46
N SER A 94 7.31 -2.67 16.01
CA SER A 94 7.78 -3.03 14.66
C SER A 94 7.75 -4.54 14.46
N ALA A 95 8.35 -5.30 15.39
CA ALA A 95 8.36 -6.76 15.33
C ALA A 95 6.96 -7.37 15.40
N CYS A 96 6.07 -6.86 16.27
CA CYS A 96 4.68 -7.29 16.35
C CYS A 96 3.88 -6.96 15.09
N THR A 97 4.11 -5.79 14.47
CA THR A 97 3.45 -5.42 13.22
C THR A 97 3.85 -6.37 12.09
N LEU A 98 5.15 -6.68 11.98
CA LEU A 98 5.63 -7.61 10.96
C LEU A 98 5.22 -9.06 11.27
N GLY A 99 5.47 -9.55 12.48
CA GLY A 99 5.29 -10.97 12.84
C GLY A 99 3.87 -11.39 13.21
N LEU A 100 3.00 -10.46 13.64
CA LEU A 100 1.64 -10.79 14.07
C LEU A 100 0.59 -10.18 13.14
N LEU A 101 0.71 -8.90 12.79
CA LEU A 101 -0.32 -8.24 11.97
C LEU A 101 -0.19 -8.59 10.49
N THR A 102 1.02 -8.68 9.95
CA THR A 102 1.21 -8.96 8.52
C THR A 102 0.66 -10.33 8.12
N PRO A 103 0.93 -11.44 8.84
CA PRO A 103 0.32 -12.74 8.55
C PRO A 103 -1.21 -12.74 8.70
N ARG A 104 -1.71 -12.05 9.73
CA ARG A 104 -3.16 -11.93 9.99
C ARG A 104 -3.90 -11.25 8.84
N TYR A 105 -3.27 -10.29 8.17
CA TYR A 105 -3.85 -9.56 7.05
C TYR A 105 -3.23 -9.95 5.71
N ARG A 106 -2.74 -11.19 5.56
CA ARG A 106 -2.10 -11.69 4.33
C ARG A 106 -2.93 -11.44 3.07
N TYR A 107 -4.25 -11.59 3.16
CA TYR A 107 -5.19 -11.33 2.06
C TYR A 107 -5.17 -9.87 1.59
N LEU A 108 -4.93 -8.92 2.51
CA LEU A 108 -4.86 -7.48 2.24
C LEU A 108 -3.41 -6.98 2.18
N TYR A 109 -2.42 -7.88 2.16
CA TYR A 109 -1.00 -7.51 2.26
C TYR A 109 -0.64 -6.45 1.21
N GLU A 110 -1.03 -6.70 -0.02
CA GLU A 110 -0.76 -5.83 -1.16
C GLU A 110 -1.49 -4.51 -1.09
N MET A 111 -2.63 -4.48 -0.41
CA MET A 111 -3.38 -3.25 -0.14
C MET A 111 -2.69 -2.38 0.92
N LEU A 112 -2.27 -3.01 2.01
CA LEU A 112 -1.87 -2.34 3.25
C LEU A 112 -0.36 -2.14 3.39
N HIS A 113 0.48 -3.07 2.93
CA HIS A 113 1.92 -3.17 3.21
C HIS A 113 2.25 -2.78 4.65
N LEU A 114 1.74 -3.56 5.61
CA LEU A 114 2.00 -3.34 7.03
C LEU A 114 3.49 -3.47 7.38
N ASP A 115 4.26 -4.14 6.53
CA ASP A 115 5.72 -4.20 6.59
C ASP A 115 6.39 -2.83 6.38
N LEU A 116 5.83 -1.94 5.55
CA LEU A 116 6.30 -0.55 5.43
C LEU A 116 6.05 0.26 6.71
N LEU A 117 4.92 0.03 7.37
CA LEU A 117 4.62 0.63 8.66
C LEU A 117 5.58 0.12 9.75
N ALA A 118 5.87 -1.19 9.74
CA ALA A 118 6.89 -1.79 10.60
C ALA A 118 8.28 -1.19 10.35
N ALA A 119 8.70 -1.04 9.09
CA ALA A 119 9.97 -0.41 8.74
C ALA A 119 10.04 1.05 9.21
N TRP A 120 8.95 1.82 9.08
CA TRP A 120 8.87 3.17 9.62
C TRP A 120 9.02 3.21 11.14
N LEU A 121 8.32 2.32 11.87
CA LEU A 121 8.46 2.18 13.33
C LEU A 121 9.89 1.80 13.73
N PHE A 122 10.51 0.87 13.00
CA PHE A 122 11.88 0.43 13.23
C PHE A 122 12.86 1.61 13.09
N VAL A 123 12.80 2.34 11.97
CA VAL A 123 13.70 3.48 11.71
C VAL A 123 13.51 4.57 12.76
N LEU A 124 12.26 4.92 13.10
CA LEU A 124 11.97 5.88 14.15
C LEU A 124 12.57 5.45 15.49
N SER A 125 12.37 4.19 15.87
CA SER A 125 12.84 3.62 17.14
C SER A 125 14.36 3.52 17.22
N ALA A 126 15.01 3.10 16.13
CA ALA A 126 16.46 3.07 16.01
C ALA A 126 17.05 4.49 16.12
N CYS A 127 16.39 5.48 15.50
CA CYS A 127 16.74 6.88 15.67
C CYS A 127 16.61 7.33 17.14
N VAL A 128 15.52 6.98 17.84
CA VAL A 128 15.35 7.33 19.27
C VAL A 128 16.45 6.69 20.12
N LEU A 129 16.77 5.42 19.90
CA LEU A 129 17.82 4.73 20.67
C LEU A 129 19.22 5.33 20.44
N LEU A 130 19.54 5.72 19.20
CA LEU A 130 20.87 6.18 18.81
C LEU A 130 21.07 7.70 18.93
N PHE A 131 20.01 8.50 18.82
CA PHE A 131 20.09 9.97 18.89
C PHE A 131 19.33 10.58 20.08
N GLY A 132 18.45 9.83 20.73
CA GLY A 132 17.57 10.29 21.80
C GLY A 132 16.20 10.74 21.29
N LEU A 133 15.21 10.70 22.17
CA LEU A 133 13.81 11.00 21.83
C LEU A 133 13.64 12.45 21.41
N ARG A 134 14.27 13.38 22.13
CA ARG A 134 14.12 14.82 21.91
C ARG A 134 14.68 15.27 20.54
N PRO A 135 15.91 14.92 20.13
CA PRO A 135 16.40 15.23 18.79
C PRO A 135 15.54 14.61 17.68
N VAL A 136 14.95 13.44 17.91
CA VAL A 136 14.13 12.75 16.91
C VAL A 136 12.75 13.39 16.77
N THR A 137 12.06 13.63 17.89
CA THR A 137 10.74 14.32 17.93
C THR A 137 10.80 15.74 17.39
N ARG A 138 11.97 16.40 17.43
CA ARG A 138 12.21 17.67 16.72
C ARG A 138 11.80 17.59 15.26
N TYR A 139 12.06 16.47 14.59
CA TYR A 139 11.74 16.26 13.18
C TYR A 139 10.35 15.66 12.95
N TRP A 140 9.41 15.79 13.90
CA TRP A 140 8.05 15.22 13.78
C TRP A 140 7.33 15.50 12.44
N PRO A 141 7.45 16.67 11.77
CA PRO A 141 6.79 16.87 10.48
C PRO A 141 7.41 16.00 9.38
N CYS A 142 8.72 15.74 9.45
CA CYS A 142 9.42 14.85 8.52
C CYS A 142 9.02 13.39 8.78
N TRP A 143 8.86 13.01 10.05
CA TRP A 143 8.33 11.70 10.43
C TRP A 143 6.90 11.49 9.92
N LEU A 144 6.05 12.52 10.00
CA LEU A 144 4.69 12.48 9.46
C LEU A 144 4.69 12.35 7.93
N LEU A 145 5.61 13.05 7.23
CA LEU A 145 5.79 12.88 5.79
C LEU A 145 6.27 11.46 5.45
N LEU A 146 7.21 10.89 6.21
CA LEU A 146 7.67 9.51 6.04
C LEU A 146 6.57 8.49 6.35
N LEU A 147 5.66 8.79 7.29
CA LEU A 147 4.52 7.93 7.60
C LEU A 147 3.60 7.76 6.39
N ALA A 148 3.58 8.73 5.45
CA ALA A 148 2.88 8.59 4.18
C ALA A 148 3.41 7.45 3.31
N ALA A 149 4.56 6.84 3.64
CA ALA A 149 5.04 5.61 3.01
C ALA A 149 4.10 4.42 3.28
N PHE A 150 3.33 4.47 4.37
CA PHE A 150 2.21 3.57 4.59
C PHE A 150 1.16 3.79 3.47
N PRO A 151 0.92 2.80 2.58
CA PRO A 151 0.20 3.06 1.33
C PRO A 151 -1.28 3.45 1.38
N PRO A 152 -2.12 3.04 2.35
CA PRO A 152 -3.57 3.28 2.26
C PRO A 152 -3.98 4.75 2.06
N PRO A 153 -3.42 5.73 2.80
CA PRO A 153 -3.72 7.15 2.56
C PRO A 153 -3.33 7.63 1.16
N TYR A 154 -2.15 7.22 0.66
CA TYR A 154 -1.71 7.56 -0.69
C TYR A 154 -2.68 7.01 -1.74
N ARG A 155 -3.07 5.74 -1.60
CA ARG A 155 -3.96 5.06 -2.53
C ARG A 155 -5.36 5.66 -2.53
N ALA A 156 -5.92 5.94 -1.36
CA ALA A 156 -7.22 6.60 -1.26
C ALA A 156 -7.22 7.94 -2.00
N MET A 157 -6.18 8.77 -1.80
CA MET A 157 -6.05 10.05 -2.51
C MET A 157 -5.91 9.87 -4.02
N ARG A 158 -5.12 8.89 -4.48
CA ARG A 158 -4.98 8.57 -5.91
C ARG A 158 -6.32 8.16 -6.53
N VAL A 159 -7.12 7.34 -5.83
CA VAL A 159 -8.44 6.91 -6.30
C VAL A 159 -9.40 8.10 -6.40
N ILE A 160 -9.44 8.97 -5.39
CA ILE A 160 -10.28 10.19 -5.40
C ILE A 160 -9.94 11.08 -6.60
N ILE A 161 -8.65 11.22 -6.94
CA ILE A 161 -8.21 12.06 -8.06
C ILE A 161 -8.46 11.39 -9.43
N GLY A 162 -8.52 10.06 -9.53
CA GLY A 162 -8.88 9.37 -10.78
C GLY A 162 -8.07 8.11 -11.12
N GLY A 163 -7.16 7.63 -10.27
CA GLY A 163 -6.49 6.33 -10.46
C GLY A 163 -5.38 6.28 -11.52
N GLY A 164 -5.27 7.24 -12.43
CA GLY A 164 -4.23 7.24 -13.48
C GLY A 164 -2.80 7.56 -13.00
N SER A 165 -1.84 7.56 -13.94
CA SER A 165 -0.45 8.03 -13.71
C SER A 165 -0.39 9.52 -13.36
N VAL A 166 -1.21 10.35 -14.02
CA VAL A 166 -1.37 11.78 -13.69
C VAL A 166 -1.92 11.95 -12.28
N ALA A 167 -2.91 11.14 -11.88
CA ALA A 167 -3.45 11.16 -10.53
C ALA A 167 -2.38 10.80 -9.49
N ALA A 168 -1.54 9.79 -9.77
CA ALA A 168 -0.42 9.41 -8.92
C ALA A 168 0.60 10.56 -8.74
N GLY A 169 0.90 11.30 -9.81
CA GLY A 169 1.74 12.50 -9.77
C GLY A 169 1.09 13.63 -8.96
N ALA A 170 -0.18 13.92 -9.20
CA ALA A 170 -0.93 14.94 -8.46
C ALA A 170 -1.00 14.64 -6.96
N THR A 171 -1.21 13.37 -6.58
CA THR A 171 -1.13 12.94 -5.17
C THR A 171 0.26 13.23 -4.58
N MET A 172 1.34 12.93 -5.33
CA MET A 172 2.70 13.24 -4.88
C MET A 172 2.98 14.74 -4.76
N LEU A 173 2.33 15.59 -5.56
CA LEU A 173 2.44 17.04 -5.42
C LEU A 173 1.89 17.56 -4.09
N LEU A 174 0.89 16.90 -3.50
CA LEU A 174 0.41 17.26 -2.16
C LEU A 174 1.49 17.00 -1.10
N PHE A 175 2.17 15.85 -1.18
CA PHE A 175 3.29 15.54 -0.30
C PHE A 175 4.50 16.44 -0.55
N ALA A 176 4.75 16.81 -1.82
CA ALA A 176 5.78 17.77 -2.20
C ALA A 176 5.50 19.18 -1.64
N ALA A 177 4.26 19.64 -1.73
CA ALA A 177 3.83 20.92 -1.18
C ALA A 177 3.98 20.93 0.35
N PHE A 178 3.60 19.84 1.02
CA PHE A 178 3.82 19.68 2.45
C PHE A 178 5.31 19.68 2.81
N ALA A 179 6.15 18.96 2.06
CA ALA A 179 7.60 18.94 2.22
C ALA A 179 8.20 20.34 2.04
N ALA A 180 7.79 21.09 1.01
CA ALA A 180 8.22 22.47 0.77
C ALA A 180 7.77 23.41 1.90
N ALA A 181 6.55 23.25 2.42
CA ALA A 181 6.06 23.99 3.58
C ALA A 181 6.97 23.75 4.80
N ILE A 182 7.32 22.49 5.07
CA ILE A 182 8.25 22.13 6.14
C ILE A 182 9.64 22.70 5.87
N ALA A 183 10.12 22.65 4.63
CA ALA A 183 11.47 23.09 4.22
C ALA A 183 11.67 24.61 4.19
N VAL A 184 10.60 25.40 3.94
CA VAL A 184 10.64 26.88 3.87
C VAL A 184 9.93 27.65 5.01
N GLY A 185 8.92 27.07 5.67
CA GLY A 185 8.07 27.66 6.73
C GLY A 185 8.70 28.23 8.01
N ARG A 186 9.56 29.24 7.90
CA ARG A 186 10.07 30.03 9.04
C ARG A 186 8.94 30.82 9.71
N THR A 187 7.95 31.23 8.91
CA THR A 187 6.69 31.84 9.33
C THR A 187 5.54 31.09 8.65
N ARG A 188 4.32 31.21 9.19
CA ARG A 188 3.12 30.61 8.57
C ARG A 188 2.96 31.05 7.10
N THR A 189 3.15 32.34 6.82
CA THR A 189 3.08 32.90 5.47
C THR A 189 4.10 32.27 4.52
N ARG A 190 5.37 32.14 4.95
CA ARG A 190 6.41 31.50 4.11
C ARG A 190 6.14 30.01 3.89
N ALA A 191 5.50 29.34 4.84
CA ALA A 191 5.11 27.94 4.68
C ALA A 191 4.06 27.79 3.58
N TRP A 192 3.00 28.61 3.61
CA TRP A 192 1.95 28.62 2.60
C TRP A 192 2.47 29.03 1.21
N VAL A 193 3.32 30.06 1.13
CA VAL A 193 3.94 30.49 -0.13
C VAL A 193 4.83 29.38 -0.69
N GLY A 194 5.65 28.74 0.15
CA GLY A 194 6.50 27.61 -0.26
C GLY A 194 5.67 26.43 -0.78
N ALA A 195 4.59 26.08 -0.08
CA ALA A 195 3.65 25.03 -0.50
C ALA A 195 3.00 25.36 -1.85
N GLY A 196 2.46 26.58 -1.99
CA GLY A 196 1.79 27.03 -3.21
C GLY A 196 2.72 27.11 -4.41
N LEU A 197 3.94 27.62 -4.23
CA LEU A 197 4.95 27.65 -5.29
C LEU A 197 5.38 26.24 -5.70
N ALA A 198 5.59 25.33 -4.73
CA ALA A 198 5.96 23.96 -5.05
C ALA A 198 4.83 23.24 -5.79
N PHE A 199 3.60 23.45 -5.37
CA PHE A 199 2.43 22.91 -6.07
C PHE A 199 2.32 23.47 -7.50
N ALA A 200 2.45 24.78 -7.70
CA ALA A 200 2.38 25.40 -9.03
C ALA A 200 3.50 24.93 -9.97
N VAL A 201 4.76 24.94 -9.50
CA VAL A 201 5.92 24.44 -10.26
C VAL A 201 5.75 22.97 -10.59
N GLY A 202 5.33 22.17 -9.61
CA GLY A 202 5.09 20.75 -9.78
C GLY A 202 3.97 20.45 -10.79
N CYS A 203 2.87 21.20 -10.75
CA CYS A 203 1.79 21.10 -11.74
C CYS A 203 2.28 21.43 -13.15
N ALA A 204 3.10 22.48 -13.31
CA ALA A 204 3.68 22.83 -14.60
C ALA A 204 4.58 21.70 -15.14
N VAL A 205 5.46 21.14 -14.31
CA VAL A 205 6.32 20.00 -14.68
C VAL A 205 5.48 18.76 -15.00
N LEU A 206 4.42 18.49 -14.23
CA LEU A 206 3.51 17.37 -14.45
C LEU A 206 2.77 17.49 -15.79
N VAL A 207 2.31 18.69 -16.16
CA VAL A 207 1.67 18.96 -17.46
C VAL A 207 2.66 18.75 -18.61
N VAL A 208 3.88 19.28 -18.50
CA VAL A 208 4.94 19.06 -19.51
C VAL A 208 5.24 17.57 -19.67
N LEU A 209 5.35 16.84 -18.55
CA LEU A 209 5.59 15.41 -18.55
C LEU A 209 4.46 14.65 -19.25
N ARG A 210 3.19 14.99 -18.96
CA ARG A 210 2.01 14.38 -19.58
C ARG A 210 1.96 14.59 -21.08
N ILE A 211 2.30 15.79 -21.56
CA ILE A 211 2.29 16.12 -22.99
C ILE A 211 3.45 15.43 -23.72
N ARG A 212 4.64 15.47 -23.13
CA ARG A 212 5.87 15.07 -23.83
C ARG A 212 6.20 13.59 -23.71
N TRP A 213 5.78 12.95 -22.61
CA TRP A 213 5.98 11.53 -22.32
C TRP A 213 4.71 10.89 -21.72
N PRO A 214 3.62 10.78 -22.50
CA PRO A 214 2.35 10.23 -22.02
C PRO A 214 2.45 8.78 -21.54
N SER A 215 3.38 8.00 -22.08
CA SER A 215 3.63 6.59 -21.75
C SER A 215 4.73 6.37 -20.69
N ALA A 216 5.21 7.43 -20.03
CA ALA A 216 6.20 7.26 -18.96
C ALA A 216 5.63 6.45 -17.79
N ARG A 217 6.50 5.70 -17.10
CA ARG A 217 6.14 4.87 -15.94
C ARG A 217 5.55 5.72 -14.82
N VAL A 218 4.66 5.13 -14.01
CA VAL A 218 4.00 5.82 -12.89
C VAL A 218 5.00 6.44 -11.91
N LEU A 219 6.13 5.76 -11.64
CA LEU A 219 7.21 6.30 -10.80
C LEU A 219 7.75 7.64 -11.32
N VAL A 220 7.83 7.84 -12.64
CA VAL A 220 8.33 9.08 -13.24
C VAL A 220 7.36 10.23 -12.97
N TYR A 221 6.05 9.98 -13.10
CA TYR A 221 4.99 10.93 -12.74
C TYR A 221 4.99 11.27 -11.24
N GLN A 222 5.37 10.32 -10.38
CA GLN A 222 5.48 10.52 -8.94
C GLN A 222 6.74 11.31 -8.55
N ALA A 223 7.90 10.97 -9.12
CA ALA A 223 9.20 11.44 -8.68
C ALA A 223 9.59 12.79 -9.30
N ILE A 224 9.51 12.94 -10.63
CA ILE A 224 10.07 14.12 -11.29
C ILE A 224 9.34 15.41 -10.86
N PRO A 225 8.01 15.52 -10.99
CA PRO A 225 7.31 16.76 -10.65
C PRO A 225 7.47 17.16 -9.18
N SER A 226 7.42 16.17 -8.27
CA SER A 226 7.50 16.39 -6.82
C SER A 226 8.91 16.81 -6.37
N VAL A 227 9.95 16.08 -6.80
CA VAL A 227 11.33 16.35 -6.41
C VAL A 227 11.82 17.65 -7.02
N VAL A 228 11.54 17.90 -8.31
CA VAL A 228 11.93 19.14 -8.99
C VAL A 228 11.26 20.35 -8.33
N ALA A 229 9.97 20.26 -8.02
CA ALA A 229 9.25 21.33 -7.34
C ALA A 229 9.88 21.69 -5.97
N VAL A 230 10.12 20.69 -5.12
CA VAL A 230 10.71 20.93 -3.79
C VAL A 230 12.14 21.43 -3.92
N LEU A 231 12.94 20.87 -4.81
CA LEU A 231 14.32 21.29 -5.03
C LEU A 231 14.38 22.77 -5.46
N ILE A 232 13.60 23.18 -6.46
CA ILE A 232 13.57 24.55 -6.94
C ILE A 232 13.13 25.51 -5.83
N VAL A 233 12.01 25.21 -5.17
CA VAL A 233 11.47 26.10 -4.12
C VAL A 233 12.41 26.18 -2.92
N ALA A 234 12.96 25.06 -2.48
CA ALA A 234 13.93 25.04 -1.39
C ALA A 234 15.20 25.81 -1.76
N ALA A 235 15.72 25.66 -2.97
CA ALA A 235 16.91 26.36 -3.45
C ALA A 235 16.69 27.88 -3.54
N VAL A 236 15.61 28.32 -4.18
CA VAL A 236 15.27 29.75 -4.30
C VAL A 236 15.12 30.40 -2.92
N MET A 237 14.40 29.73 -2.02
CA MET A 237 14.16 30.24 -0.67
C MET A 237 15.41 30.18 0.23
N TYR A 238 16.30 29.22 0.00
CA TYR A 238 17.60 29.15 0.66
C TYR A 238 18.47 30.35 0.27
N VAL A 239 18.58 30.63 -1.04
CA VAL A 239 19.36 31.75 -1.57
C VAL A 239 18.81 33.09 -1.12
N ASP A 240 17.49 33.30 -1.23
CA ASP A 240 16.83 34.52 -0.75
C ASP A 240 17.13 34.78 0.74
N TRP A 241 17.02 33.75 1.57
CA TRP A 241 17.29 33.87 3.01
C TRP A 241 18.75 34.18 3.32
N ARG A 242 19.70 33.49 2.68
CA ARG A 242 21.15 33.73 2.89
C ARG A 242 21.55 35.14 2.46
N ARG A 243 21.03 35.61 1.32
CA ARG A 243 21.27 36.97 0.81
C ARG A 243 20.77 38.04 1.77
N ARG A 244 19.53 37.92 2.29
CA ARG A 244 18.97 38.91 3.23
C ARG A 244 19.72 39.00 4.56
N ARG A 245 20.37 37.92 5.01
CA ARG A 245 21.16 37.91 6.26
C ARG A 245 22.64 38.21 6.07
N GLY A 246 23.13 38.40 4.85
CA GLY A 246 24.56 38.62 4.58
C GLY A 246 25.45 37.45 5.02
N THR A 247 24.91 36.23 5.09
CA THR A 247 25.66 35.05 5.55
C THR A 247 26.23 34.24 4.39
N SER A 248 27.36 33.55 4.62
CA SER A 248 27.98 32.64 3.66
C SER A 248 26.97 31.65 3.06
N LEU A 249 27.01 31.47 1.74
CA LEU A 249 26.19 30.48 1.02
C LEU A 249 26.65 29.05 1.29
N LYS A 250 27.78 28.85 1.96
CA LYS A 250 28.29 27.52 2.28
C LYS A 250 27.37 26.85 3.31
N PRO A 251 26.91 25.61 3.06
CA PRO A 251 26.01 24.91 3.98
C PRO A 251 26.69 24.48 5.29
N LEU A 252 28.02 24.34 5.32
CA LEU A 252 28.80 23.79 6.44
C LEU A 252 29.49 24.85 7.33
N ASP A 253 29.30 26.16 7.08
CA ASP A 253 29.88 27.24 7.91
C ASP A 253 29.10 27.43 9.24
N ARG A 254 28.62 26.36 9.86
CA ARG A 254 27.78 26.42 11.08
C ARG A 254 28.40 25.60 12.20
N GLU A 255 28.26 26.09 13.43
CA GLU A 255 28.59 25.34 14.64
C GLU A 255 27.75 24.05 14.69
N LEU A 256 28.44 22.93 14.90
CA LEU A 256 27.85 21.61 15.07
C LEU A 256 27.65 21.35 16.56
N ASP A 257 26.41 21.17 16.97
CA ASP A 257 26.10 20.78 18.34
C ASP A 257 26.71 19.40 18.63
N PRO A 258 27.27 19.19 19.84
CA PRO A 258 27.78 17.88 20.23
C PRO A 258 26.64 16.85 20.32
N LEU A 259 27.00 15.57 20.13
CA LEU A 259 26.04 14.47 20.23
C LEU A 259 25.43 14.41 21.63
N THR A 260 24.10 14.50 21.68
CA THR A 260 23.25 14.43 22.87
C THR A 260 23.45 13.14 23.69
N ALA A 261 23.64 11.99 23.03
CA ALA A 261 23.81 10.71 23.71
C ALA A 261 25.29 10.29 23.77
N PRO A 262 25.90 10.17 24.97
CA PRO A 262 27.22 9.57 25.13
C PRO A 262 27.22 8.11 24.63
N GLN A 263 28.39 7.60 24.25
CA GLN A 263 28.63 6.34 23.54
C GLN A 263 27.71 5.18 23.98
N ALA A 264 26.62 4.96 23.24
CA ALA A 264 25.66 3.91 23.53
C ALA A 264 25.92 2.69 22.63
N TRP A 265 27.06 2.02 22.84
CA TRP A 265 27.34 0.75 22.17
C TRP A 265 26.23 -0.27 22.46
N ALA A 266 25.66 -0.26 23.67
CA ALA A 266 24.45 -1.01 24.01
C ALA A 266 23.28 -0.71 23.07
N ALA A 267 23.01 0.56 22.74
CA ALA A 267 21.91 0.90 21.83
C ALA A 267 22.18 0.46 20.39
N ALA A 268 23.43 0.58 19.93
CA ALA A 268 23.83 0.03 18.63
C ALA A 268 23.68 -1.50 18.59
N ALA A 269 24.09 -2.19 19.65
CA ALA A 269 23.88 -3.63 19.80
C ALA A 269 22.39 -3.99 19.81
N THR A 270 21.56 -3.27 20.56
CA THR A 270 20.10 -3.48 20.59
C THR A 270 19.47 -3.32 19.21
N VAL A 271 19.79 -2.26 18.47
CA VAL A 271 19.29 -2.06 17.10
C VAL A 271 19.73 -3.19 16.18
N THR A 272 20.99 -3.63 16.31
CA THR A 272 21.54 -4.73 15.49
C THR A 272 20.85 -6.07 15.81
N VAL A 273 20.70 -6.41 17.08
CA VAL A 273 20.00 -7.63 17.51
C VAL A 273 18.54 -7.60 17.07
N ALA A 274 17.85 -6.47 17.25
CA ALA A 274 16.47 -6.33 16.79
C ALA A 274 16.35 -6.50 15.26
N ALA A 275 17.29 -5.94 14.49
CA ALA A 275 17.33 -6.12 13.04
C ALA A 275 17.49 -7.60 12.65
N LEU A 276 18.42 -8.32 13.31
CA LEU A 276 18.64 -9.74 13.07
C LEU A 276 17.40 -10.58 13.43
N LEU A 277 16.73 -10.27 14.53
CA LEU A 277 15.49 -10.96 14.92
C LEU A 277 14.36 -10.71 13.92
N ILE A 278 14.20 -9.47 13.45
CA ILE A 278 13.19 -9.10 12.45
C ILE A 278 13.49 -9.75 11.09
N MET A 279 14.76 -9.82 10.69
CA MET A 279 15.19 -10.40 9.42
C MET A 279 14.75 -11.87 9.25
N ILE A 280 14.59 -12.61 10.35
CA ILE A 280 14.18 -14.02 10.34
C ILE A 280 12.65 -14.16 10.20
N ILE A 281 11.87 -13.10 10.43
CA ILE A 281 10.41 -13.13 10.30
C ILE A 281 10.06 -13.18 8.81
N PRO A 282 9.45 -14.28 8.32
CA PRO A 282 9.06 -14.36 6.93
C PRO A 282 7.90 -13.40 6.66
N ILE A 283 7.96 -12.70 5.53
CA ILE A 283 6.76 -12.10 4.95
C ILE A 283 5.91 -13.25 4.42
N PRO A 284 4.57 -13.21 4.54
CA PRO A 284 3.71 -14.26 4.01
C PRO A 284 4.13 -14.70 2.59
N PRO A 285 4.36 -16.02 2.39
CA PRO A 285 4.83 -16.57 1.12
C PRO A 285 3.83 -16.33 0.00
N ASP A 286 4.36 -16.42 -1.21
CA ASP A 286 3.89 -15.77 -2.42
C ASP A 286 2.41 -16.07 -2.75
N TYR A 287 1.60 -15.01 -2.76
CA TYR A 287 0.48 -14.92 -3.70
C TYR A 287 1.13 -14.71 -5.08
N ASP A 288 1.67 -15.77 -5.68
CA ASP A 288 2.44 -15.68 -6.93
C ASP A 288 1.63 -14.96 -8.03
N ARG A 289 2.08 -13.75 -8.37
CA ARG A 289 1.44 -12.82 -9.31
C ARG A 289 1.91 -13.05 -10.73
N THR A 290 1.71 -14.26 -11.20
CA THR A 290 1.57 -14.49 -12.63
C THR A 290 0.24 -15.16 -12.82
N PHE A 291 -0.73 -14.40 -13.32
CA PHE A 291 -2.00 -15.01 -13.68
C PHE A 291 -1.75 -16.04 -14.78
N PRO A 292 -2.30 -17.27 -14.65
CA PRO A 292 -2.10 -18.30 -15.64
C PRO A 292 -2.50 -17.78 -17.02
N VAL A 293 -1.60 -17.95 -17.99
CA VAL A 293 -1.82 -17.51 -19.36
C VAL A 293 -2.74 -18.53 -20.03
N MET A 294 -3.91 -18.09 -20.48
CA MET A 294 -4.83 -18.91 -21.24
C MET A 294 -4.60 -18.70 -22.74
N PRO A 295 -4.12 -19.71 -23.49
CA PRO A 295 -3.96 -19.60 -24.94
C PRO A 295 -5.29 -19.32 -25.63
N GLY A 296 -5.31 -18.44 -26.63
CA GLY A 296 -6.53 -18.10 -27.40
C GLY A 296 -7.46 -17.08 -26.72
N LEU A 297 -7.31 -16.83 -25.42
CA LEU A 297 -8.16 -15.86 -24.71
C LEU A 297 -7.89 -14.43 -25.21
N VAL A 298 -8.89 -13.81 -25.86
CA VAL A 298 -8.89 -12.40 -26.25
C VAL A 298 -9.81 -11.61 -25.33
N LEU A 299 -9.21 -10.80 -24.44
CA LEU A 299 -9.93 -10.09 -23.37
C LEU A 299 -10.79 -8.90 -23.83
N THR A 300 -10.79 -8.59 -25.13
CA THR A 300 -11.66 -7.55 -25.70
C THR A 300 -13.09 -8.03 -25.93
N GLN A 301 -13.34 -9.35 -25.90
CA GLN A 301 -14.67 -9.91 -26.12
C GLN A 301 -15.37 -10.24 -24.80
N PRO A 302 -16.67 -9.96 -24.63
CA PRO A 302 -17.42 -10.43 -23.47
C PRO A 302 -17.52 -11.96 -23.51
N HIS A 303 -17.36 -12.63 -22.35
CA HIS A 303 -17.51 -14.08 -22.30
C HIS A 303 -18.91 -14.49 -22.73
N THR A 304 -19.03 -15.53 -23.54
CA THR A 304 -20.34 -16.11 -23.86
C THR A 304 -21.00 -16.65 -22.61
N VAL A 305 -22.31 -16.43 -22.48
CA VAL A 305 -23.10 -17.03 -21.39
C VAL A 305 -23.01 -18.56 -21.54
N PRO A 306 -22.71 -19.31 -20.46
CA PRO A 306 -22.63 -20.76 -20.52
C PRO A 306 -23.92 -21.41 -21.03
N PRO A 307 -23.85 -22.55 -21.73
CA PRO A 307 -25.04 -23.29 -22.16
C PRO A 307 -25.95 -23.64 -20.97
N GLY A 308 -27.27 -23.49 -21.15
CA GLY A 308 -28.26 -23.73 -20.10
C GLY A 308 -28.46 -22.56 -19.13
N TRP A 309 -27.87 -21.40 -19.43
CA TRP A 309 -28.04 -20.16 -18.68
C TRP A 309 -28.51 -19.03 -19.59
N SER A 310 -29.41 -18.19 -19.08
CA SER A 310 -29.86 -16.95 -19.72
C SER A 310 -29.39 -15.73 -18.94
N GLN A 311 -28.90 -14.71 -19.65
CA GLN A 311 -28.55 -13.43 -19.06
C GLN A 311 -29.82 -12.65 -18.73
N LEU A 312 -29.96 -12.25 -17.47
CA LEU A 312 -31.06 -11.42 -16.98
C LEU A 312 -30.73 -9.93 -17.06
N SER A 313 -29.51 -9.56 -16.68
CA SER A 313 -29.07 -8.17 -16.70
C SER A 313 -27.56 -8.06 -16.76
N GLU A 314 -27.11 -6.91 -17.24
CA GLU A 314 -25.71 -6.52 -17.26
C GLU A 314 -25.57 -5.08 -16.79
N ARG A 315 -24.56 -4.81 -15.98
CA ARG A 315 -24.27 -3.48 -15.46
C ARG A 315 -22.77 -3.25 -15.49
N GLN A 316 -22.37 -2.10 -16.02
CA GLN A 316 -20.98 -1.66 -15.98
C GLN A 316 -20.73 -0.72 -14.80
N TYR A 317 -19.50 -0.71 -14.29
CA TYR A 317 -19.08 0.10 -13.17
C TYR A 317 -17.92 1.03 -13.57
N PRO A 318 -18.21 2.28 -13.97
CA PRO A 318 -17.19 3.23 -14.41
C PRO A 318 -16.15 3.58 -13.34
N TRP A 319 -16.51 3.44 -12.05
CA TRP A 319 -15.59 3.71 -10.95
C TRP A 319 -14.37 2.77 -10.92
N ALA A 320 -14.41 1.64 -11.63
CA ALA A 320 -13.30 0.68 -11.66
C ALA A 320 -11.98 1.33 -12.12
N GLN A 321 -12.07 2.29 -13.05
CA GLN A 321 -10.91 3.01 -13.56
C GLN A 321 -10.17 3.82 -12.50
N HIS A 322 -10.90 4.29 -11.48
CA HIS A 322 -10.31 5.06 -10.39
C HIS A 322 -9.51 4.16 -9.45
N TYR A 323 -9.91 2.89 -9.28
CA TYR A 323 -9.24 1.93 -8.40
C TYR A 323 -8.10 1.22 -9.12
N PHE A 324 -8.42 0.55 -10.23
CA PHE A 324 -7.48 -0.33 -10.91
C PHE A 324 -6.56 0.45 -11.88
N GLY A 325 -7.02 1.57 -12.42
CA GLY A 325 -6.27 2.43 -13.33
C GLY A 325 -7.04 2.74 -14.61
N GLN A 326 -6.51 3.64 -15.43
CA GLN A 326 -7.10 3.92 -16.74
C GLN A 326 -7.07 2.68 -17.63
N GLY A 327 -8.08 2.52 -18.48
CA GLY A 327 -8.22 1.35 -19.37
C GLY A 327 -8.85 0.12 -18.72
N THR A 328 -9.10 0.15 -17.41
CA THR A 328 -9.78 -0.96 -16.72
C THR A 328 -11.30 -0.89 -16.86
N SER A 329 -11.94 -2.06 -16.89
CA SER A 329 -13.40 -2.17 -16.93
C SER A 329 -13.89 -3.18 -15.92
N MET A 330 -15.00 -2.87 -15.26
CA MET A 330 -15.71 -3.83 -14.43
C MET A 330 -17.16 -3.94 -14.89
N SER A 331 -17.61 -5.18 -15.07
CA SER A 331 -18.99 -5.50 -15.41
C SER A 331 -19.53 -6.56 -14.46
N ARG A 332 -20.80 -6.42 -14.10
CA ARG A 332 -21.60 -7.44 -13.42
C ARG A 332 -22.65 -7.95 -14.37
N ARG A 333 -22.71 -9.26 -14.54
CA ARG A 333 -23.79 -9.94 -15.26
C ARG A 333 -24.55 -10.84 -14.30
N MET A 334 -25.87 -10.77 -14.34
CA MET A 334 -26.71 -11.70 -13.62
C MET A 334 -27.24 -12.73 -14.61
N ILE A 335 -26.97 -14.00 -14.35
CA ILE A 335 -27.42 -15.13 -15.16
C ILE A 335 -28.37 -16.00 -14.35
N ARG A 336 -29.27 -16.70 -15.04
CA ARG A 336 -30.23 -17.62 -14.44
C ARG A 336 -30.23 -18.95 -15.19
N ALA A 337 -30.34 -20.05 -14.45
CA ALA A 337 -30.47 -21.37 -15.04
C ALA A 337 -31.79 -21.46 -15.83
N ASP A 338 -31.73 -22.04 -17.03
CA ASP A 338 -32.91 -22.17 -17.89
C ASP A 338 -33.86 -23.27 -17.38
N GLN A 339 -33.30 -24.32 -16.78
CA GLN A 339 -34.02 -25.45 -16.18
C GLN A 339 -33.91 -25.43 -14.65
N HIS A 340 -34.92 -25.99 -13.98
CA HIS A 340 -34.84 -26.27 -12.55
C HIS A 340 -33.97 -27.49 -12.29
N ASN A 341 -33.24 -27.50 -11.18
CA ASN A 341 -32.49 -28.66 -10.74
C ASN A 341 -32.74 -28.90 -9.25
N PRO A 342 -33.41 -30.01 -8.88
CA PRO A 342 -33.72 -30.31 -7.48
C PRO A 342 -32.46 -30.55 -6.62
N LEU A 343 -31.31 -30.84 -7.24
CA LEU A 343 -30.04 -30.98 -6.53
C LEU A 343 -29.44 -29.64 -6.10
N TRP A 344 -29.84 -28.53 -6.73
CA TRP A 344 -29.36 -27.20 -6.40
C TRP A 344 -30.34 -26.42 -5.52
N ASP A 345 -31.61 -26.81 -5.53
CA ASP A 345 -32.66 -26.20 -4.72
C ASP A 345 -33.75 -27.22 -4.42
N ASN A 346 -34.02 -27.45 -3.14
CA ASN A 346 -35.07 -28.36 -2.68
C ASN A 346 -36.45 -27.95 -3.21
N GLU A 347 -36.67 -26.65 -3.42
CA GLU A 347 -37.92 -26.12 -3.98
C GLU A 347 -37.92 -26.06 -5.52
N SER A 348 -36.87 -26.56 -6.17
CA SER A 348 -36.72 -26.58 -7.63
C SER A 348 -36.91 -25.20 -8.28
N ARG A 349 -36.51 -24.11 -7.62
CA ARG A 349 -36.50 -22.77 -8.22
C ARG A 349 -35.32 -22.66 -9.17
N ARG A 350 -35.42 -21.75 -10.14
CA ARG A 350 -34.33 -21.48 -11.08
C ARG A 350 -33.25 -20.65 -10.40
N ARG A 351 -32.06 -21.23 -10.24
CA ARG A 351 -30.92 -20.59 -9.57
C ARG A 351 -30.43 -19.36 -10.34
N ARG A 352 -30.05 -18.33 -9.60
CA ARG A 352 -29.43 -17.11 -10.13
C ARG A 352 -27.99 -17.03 -9.64
N ILE A 353 -27.09 -16.61 -10.53
CA ILE A 353 -25.69 -16.39 -10.23
C ILE A 353 -25.32 -15.00 -10.73
N VAL A 354 -24.44 -14.34 -10.00
CA VAL A 354 -23.78 -13.13 -10.45
C VAL A 354 -22.37 -13.44 -10.92
N VAL A 355 -22.03 -12.94 -12.10
CA VAL A 355 -20.70 -13.00 -12.72
C VAL A 355 -20.13 -11.60 -12.72
N ASP A 356 -19.19 -11.34 -11.81
CA ASP A 356 -18.42 -10.11 -11.79
C ASP A 356 -17.10 -10.32 -12.52
N THR A 357 -16.79 -9.39 -13.41
CA THR A 357 -15.63 -9.47 -14.29
C THR A 357 -14.87 -8.16 -14.20
N VAL A 358 -13.60 -8.22 -13.80
CA VAL A 358 -12.68 -7.08 -13.77
C VAL A 358 -11.57 -7.34 -14.79
N ARG A 359 -11.41 -6.41 -15.74
CA ARG A 359 -10.37 -6.47 -16.78
C ARG A 359 -9.42 -5.30 -16.61
N ALA A 360 -8.13 -5.59 -16.77
CA ALA A 360 -7.08 -4.59 -16.77
C ALA A 360 -5.97 -5.00 -17.73
N GLU A 361 -5.24 -4.03 -18.28
CA GLU A 361 -4.06 -4.31 -19.10
C GLU A 361 -2.95 -5.01 -18.29
N ASP A 362 -2.86 -4.68 -17.00
CA ASP A 362 -1.83 -5.16 -16.08
C ASP A 362 -2.42 -6.01 -14.94
N GLN A 363 -1.88 -7.21 -14.73
CA GLN A 363 -2.24 -8.10 -13.62
C GLN A 363 -2.06 -7.44 -12.24
N TYR A 364 -1.04 -6.59 -12.08
CA TYR A 364 -0.76 -5.93 -10.79
C TYR A 364 -1.84 -4.89 -10.43
N ALA A 365 -2.58 -4.38 -11.42
CA ALA A 365 -3.72 -3.53 -11.14
C ALA A 365 -4.79 -4.32 -10.37
N ILE A 366 -5.15 -5.50 -10.89
CA ILE A 366 -6.19 -6.38 -10.34
C ILE A 366 -5.78 -6.93 -8.96
N ASP A 367 -4.52 -7.33 -8.81
CA ASP A 367 -4.09 -7.97 -7.57
C ASP A 367 -3.93 -6.99 -6.38
N ARG A 368 -3.77 -5.69 -6.67
CA ARG A 368 -3.70 -4.64 -5.63
C ARG A 368 -4.96 -4.57 -4.77
N TYR A 369 -6.12 -4.82 -5.37
CA TYR A 369 -7.42 -4.79 -4.69
C TYR A 369 -8.06 -6.17 -4.80
N PRO A 370 -7.96 -6.99 -3.75
CA PRO A 370 -8.48 -8.35 -3.79
C PRO A 370 -10.02 -8.35 -3.80
N GLU A 371 -10.64 -9.45 -4.23
CA GLU A 371 -12.06 -9.51 -4.61
C GLU A 371 -13.02 -8.95 -3.56
N PHE A 372 -12.89 -9.32 -2.28
CA PHE A 372 -13.85 -8.93 -1.25
C PHE A 372 -13.81 -7.43 -0.91
N VAL A 373 -12.73 -6.74 -1.25
CA VAL A 373 -12.54 -5.30 -1.01
C VAL A 373 -13.41 -4.44 -1.93
N LEU A 374 -13.91 -5.03 -3.03
CA LEU A 374 -14.79 -4.34 -3.98
C LEU A 374 -16.24 -4.26 -3.51
N TYR A 375 -16.58 -4.98 -2.45
CA TYR A 375 -17.94 -5.10 -1.95
C TYR A 375 -18.02 -4.43 -0.59
N ASN A 376 -19.07 -3.64 -0.40
CA ASN A 376 -19.37 -3.08 0.91
C ASN A 376 -20.06 -4.15 1.77
N MET A 377 -19.25 -5.03 2.36
CA MET A 377 -19.71 -6.05 3.30
C MET A 377 -19.34 -5.59 4.71
N PRO A 378 -20.32 -5.28 5.59
CA PRO A 378 -20.03 -4.90 6.95
C PRO A 378 -19.70 -6.15 7.78
N GLN A 379 -18.47 -6.25 8.28
CA GLN A 379 -18.02 -7.37 9.13
C GLN A 379 -18.16 -8.76 8.48
N PRO A 380 -17.62 -9.00 7.27
CA PRO A 380 -17.77 -10.29 6.61
C PRO A 380 -16.96 -11.37 7.33
N ARG A 381 -17.55 -12.55 7.50
CA ARG A 381 -16.80 -13.76 7.85
C ARG A 381 -16.53 -14.55 6.57
N ILE A 382 -15.27 -14.88 6.33
CA ILE A 382 -14.87 -15.56 5.10
C ILE A 382 -14.19 -16.87 5.47
N SER A 383 -14.69 -17.97 4.93
CA SER A 383 -14.07 -19.28 5.15
C SER A 383 -12.66 -19.32 4.53
N PRO A 384 -11.78 -20.23 5.00
CA PRO A 384 -10.60 -20.59 4.23
C PRO A 384 -10.98 -20.97 2.78
N PRO A 385 -10.21 -20.52 1.76
CA PRO A 385 -10.46 -20.85 0.37
C PRO A 385 -10.14 -22.32 0.09
N ALA A 386 -11.12 -23.05 -0.41
CA ALA A 386 -10.86 -24.32 -1.09
C ALA A 386 -10.32 -24.04 -2.49
N ARG A 387 -9.15 -24.59 -2.83
CA ARG A 387 -8.54 -24.44 -4.15
C ARG A 387 -9.07 -25.55 -5.06
N ILE A 388 -9.68 -25.17 -6.19
CA ILE A 388 -10.30 -26.12 -7.12
C ILE A 388 -9.74 -25.91 -8.52
N ASP A 389 -9.31 -27.00 -9.15
CA ASP A 389 -8.85 -26.97 -10.52
C ASP A 389 -10.03 -26.84 -11.50
N LEU A 390 -9.99 -25.78 -12.33
CA LEU A 390 -10.95 -25.55 -13.40
C LEU A 390 -10.48 -26.12 -14.75
N GLY A 391 -9.28 -26.69 -14.80
CA GLY A 391 -8.60 -27.14 -16.01
C GLY A 391 -7.75 -26.04 -16.66
N HIS A 392 -6.97 -26.42 -17.68
CA HIS A 392 -6.05 -25.51 -18.40
C HIS A 392 -5.04 -24.78 -17.50
N GLY A 393 -4.68 -25.38 -16.35
CA GLY A 393 -3.77 -24.76 -15.38
C GLY A 393 -4.38 -23.61 -14.58
N ILE A 394 -5.71 -23.43 -14.63
CA ILE A 394 -6.43 -22.38 -13.90
C ILE A 394 -6.97 -22.98 -12.60
N THR A 395 -6.51 -22.45 -11.48
CA THR A 395 -7.04 -22.79 -10.15
C THR A 395 -7.94 -21.68 -9.64
N ALA A 396 -9.16 -22.04 -9.24
CA ALA A 396 -10.09 -21.14 -8.58
C ALA A 396 -10.04 -21.28 -7.07
N ARG A 397 -10.46 -20.21 -6.39
CA ARG A 397 -10.66 -20.16 -4.94
C ARG A 397 -12.15 -20.11 -4.65
N LEU A 398 -12.63 -21.10 -3.91
CA LEU A 398 -14.00 -21.18 -3.42
C LEU A 398 -14.03 -20.76 -1.94
N ASN A 399 -14.85 -19.78 -1.62
CA ASN A 399 -15.03 -19.24 -0.28
C ASN A 399 -16.53 -19.20 0.05
N THR A 400 -16.88 -19.49 1.29
CA THR A 400 -18.19 -19.14 1.85
C THR A 400 -18.06 -17.81 2.58
N VAL A 401 -18.93 -16.85 2.25
CA VAL A 401 -18.94 -15.51 2.83
C VAL A 401 -20.25 -15.31 3.58
N LEU A 402 -20.17 -14.97 4.87
CA LEU A 402 -21.33 -14.63 5.69
C LEU A 402 -21.32 -13.14 6.06
N ASP A 403 -22.45 -12.48 5.89
CA ASP A 403 -22.72 -11.14 6.42
C ASP A 403 -23.55 -11.26 7.71
N ASP A 404 -22.86 -11.09 8.84
CA ASP A 404 -23.46 -11.19 10.18
C ASP A 404 -24.58 -10.16 10.42
N ARG A 405 -24.60 -9.02 9.70
CA ARG A 405 -25.64 -7.99 9.90
C ARG A 405 -26.88 -8.29 9.09
N ARG A 406 -26.72 -8.78 7.86
CA ARG A 406 -27.85 -9.08 6.96
C ARG A 406 -28.34 -10.52 7.10
N LEU A 407 -27.59 -11.36 7.82
CA LEU A 407 -27.84 -12.80 7.92
C LEU A 407 -27.93 -13.46 6.54
N LEU A 408 -27.07 -13.00 5.62
CA LEU A 408 -26.97 -13.52 4.27
C LEU A 408 -25.65 -14.28 4.11
N SER A 409 -25.73 -15.44 3.49
CA SER A 409 -24.60 -16.27 3.09
C SER A 409 -24.49 -16.32 1.57
N TRP A 410 -23.26 -16.27 1.08
CA TRP A 410 -22.94 -16.44 -0.32
C TRP A 410 -21.84 -17.47 -0.51
N THR A 411 -21.96 -18.24 -1.58
CA THR A 411 -20.89 -19.09 -2.08
C THR A 411 -20.17 -18.34 -3.20
N TRP A 412 -18.85 -18.25 -3.09
CA TRP A 412 -18.04 -17.35 -3.91
C TRP A 412 -16.88 -18.09 -4.57
N LEU A 413 -16.89 -18.18 -5.89
CA LEU A 413 -15.83 -18.83 -6.67
C LEU A 413 -15.09 -17.78 -7.50
N THR A 414 -13.79 -17.58 -7.25
CA THR A 414 -12.98 -16.55 -7.94
C THR A 414 -11.75 -17.17 -8.58
N TRP A 415 -11.41 -16.75 -9.79
CA TRP A 415 -10.12 -17.05 -10.42
C TRP A 415 -9.59 -15.85 -11.19
N ASN A 416 -8.28 -15.88 -11.45
CA ASN A 416 -7.59 -14.91 -12.26
C ASN A 416 -6.92 -15.62 -13.43
N TRP A 417 -6.81 -14.95 -14.57
CA TRP A 417 -6.06 -15.42 -15.73
C TRP A 417 -5.54 -14.25 -16.56
N SER A 418 -4.63 -14.54 -17.48
CA SER A 418 -4.11 -13.58 -18.44
C SER A 418 -4.28 -14.11 -19.87
N GLY A 419 -4.35 -13.19 -20.84
CA GLY A 419 -4.56 -13.51 -22.25
C GLY A 419 -4.09 -12.38 -23.16
N ALA A 420 -4.44 -12.47 -24.44
CA ALA A 420 -4.21 -11.39 -25.38
C ALA A 420 -5.02 -10.15 -24.97
N GLY A 421 -4.33 -9.04 -24.72
CA GLY A 421 -4.95 -7.77 -24.31
C GLY A 421 -5.00 -7.51 -22.80
N GLY A 422 -4.43 -8.38 -21.95
CA GLY A 422 -4.21 -8.07 -20.54
C GLY A 422 -4.53 -9.21 -19.56
N SER A 423 -5.16 -8.86 -18.45
CA SER A 423 -5.49 -9.73 -17.33
C SER A 423 -6.94 -9.54 -16.89
N GLU A 424 -7.53 -10.61 -16.35
CA GLU A 424 -8.92 -10.59 -15.90
C GLU A 424 -9.12 -11.42 -14.64
N ARG A 425 -10.00 -10.92 -13.77
CA ARG A 425 -10.54 -11.63 -12.61
C ARG A 425 -12.02 -11.88 -12.82
N ILE A 426 -12.44 -13.11 -12.61
CA ILE A 426 -13.84 -13.51 -12.65
C ILE A 426 -14.25 -14.01 -11.27
N SER A 427 -15.34 -13.46 -10.77
CA SER A 427 -15.96 -13.79 -9.49
C SER A 427 -17.38 -14.26 -9.75
N LEU A 428 -17.67 -15.52 -9.45
CA LEU A 428 -19.02 -16.08 -9.43
C LEU A 428 -19.57 -16.05 -8.01
N ILE A 429 -20.78 -15.51 -7.87
CA ILE A 429 -21.44 -15.35 -6.57
C ILE A 429 -22.81 -16.00 -6.66
N ALA A 430 -23.05 -17.01 -5.83
CA ALA A 430 -24.35 -17.61 -5.58
C ALA A 430 -24.85 -17.24 -4.18
N ALA A 431 -26.14 -16.94 -4.06
CA ALA A 431 -26.77 -16.65 -2.77
C ALA A 431 -27.45 -17.90 -2.21
N ASP A 432 -27.29 -18.12 -0.89
CA ASP A 432 -27.99 -19.18 -0.16
C ASP A 432 -29.49 -18.89 -0.04
N ASN A 433 -29.93 -17.63 -0.19
CA ASN A 433 -31.34 -17.32 -0.43
C ASN A 433 -31.68 -17.58 -1.91
N HIS A 434 -32.62 -18.49 -2.15
CA HIS A 434 -33.04 -18.97 -3.46
C HIS A 434 -34.24 -18.21 -4.04
N GLU A 435 -34.75 -17.20 -3.35
CA GLU A 435 -35.88 -16.38 -3.80
C GLU A 435 -35.56 -15.58 -5.07
N SER A 436 -36.61 -15.27 -5.83
CA SER A 436 -36.49 -14.54 -7.11
C SER A 436 -35.98 -13.10 -6.96
N ASP A 437 -36.06 -12.54 -5.75
CA ASP A 437 -35.60 -11.22 -5.34
C ASP A 437 -34.43 -11.27 -4.34
N ALA A 438 -33.88 -12.45 -4.04
CA ALA A 438 -32.69 -12.63 -3.23
C ALA A 438 -31.58 -11.64 -3.61
N ALA A 439 -31.02 -10.99 -2.59
CA ALA A 439 -30.08 -9.89 -2.74
C ALA A 439 -28.65 -10.39 -2.94
N PHE A 440 -28.00 -9.87 -3.98
CA PHE A 440 -26.56 -10.02 -4.18
C PHE A 440 -25.82 -8.77 -3.70
N PRO A 441 -24.64 -8.90 -3.06
CA PRO A 441 -23.88 -7.75 -2.58
C PRO A 441 -23.45 -6.90 -3.78
N PRO A 442 -23.83 -5.61 -3.88
CA PRO A 442 -23.39 -4.76 -4.98
C PRO A 442 -21.91 -4.41 -4.81
N PRO A 443 -21.11 -4.39 -5.90
CA PRO A 443 -19.75 -3.92 -5.84
C PRO A 443 -19.80 -2.39 -5.67
N GLN A 444 -19.36 -1.95 -4.51
CA GLN A 444 -19.37 -0.58 -4.05
C GLN A 444 -18.10 -0.41 -3.22
N PRO A 445 -16.95 -0.23 -3.88
CA PRO A 445 -15.71 -0.13 -3.15
C PRO A 445 -15.75 1.15 -2.32
N SER A 446 -15.31 1.04 -1.06
CA SER A 446 -15.23 2.17 -0.16
C SER A 446 -13.91 2.09 0.58
N MET A 447 -12.96 2.97 0.25
CA MET A 447 -11.68 3.04 0.97
C MET A 447 -11.90 3.30 2.47
N LEU A 448 -12.89 4.12 2.80
CA LEU A 448 -13.28 4.38 4.17
C LEU A 448 -13.88 3.13 4.82
N GLY A 449 -14.80 2.44 4.14
CA GLY A 449 -15.41 1.21 4.65
C GLY A 449 -14.39 0.08 4.86
N ILE A 450 -13.39 -0.02 3.99
CA ILE A 450 -12.27 -0.97 4.15
C ILE A 450 -11.45 -0.61 5.39
N PHE A 451 -11.14 0.67 5.59
CA PHE A 451 -10.43 1.14 6.78
C PHE A 451 -11.24 0.93 8.07
N GLU A 452 -12.55 1.21 8.05
CA GLU A 452 -13.46 0.97 9.18
C GLU A 452 -13.55 -0.52 9.50
N ASN A 453 -13.72 -1.38 8.49
CA ASN A 453 -13.72 -2.83 8.66
C ASN A 453 -12.38 -3.32 9.23
N PHE A 454 -11.26 -2.80 8.73
CA PHE A 454 -9.92 -3.11 9.26
C PHE A 454 -9.79 -2.66 10.73
N LEU A 455 -10.21 -1.45 11.06
CA LEU A 455 -10.15 -0.93 12.43
C LEU A 455 -11.04 -1.75 13.38
N HIS A 456 -12.26 -2.09 12.95
CA HIS A 456 -13.15 -2.97 13.69
C HIS A 456 -12.55 -4.37 13.87
N GLN A 457 -11.95 -4.96 12.85
CA GLN A 457 -11.29 -6.26 12.93
C GLN A 457 -10.04 -6.22 13.84
N PHE A 458 -9.27 -5.14 13.78
CA PHE A 458 -8.13 -4.89 14.66
C PHE A 458 -8.57 -4.83 16.13
N LEU A 459 -9.61 -4.04 16.43
CA LEU A 459 -10.12 -3.84 17.79
C LEU A 459 -10.91 -5.05 18.34
N ARG A 460 -11.61 -5.80 17.49
CA ARG A 460 -12.51 -6.92 17.90
C ARG A 460 -11.78 -8.25 18.09
N GLY A 461 -10.53 -8.39 17.65
CA GLY A 461 -9.77 -9.66 17.81
C GLY A 461 -10.27 -10.79 16.89
N LYS A 462 -10.04 -12.06 17.28
CA LYS A 462 -10.22 -13.30 16.48
C LYS A 462 -11.59 -13.52 15.80
N ALA A 463 -12.61 -12.70 16.08
CA ALA A 463 -13.99 -12.94 15.63
C ALA A 463 -14.28 -12.58 14.15
N VAL A 464 -13.33 -12.00 13.41
CA VAL A 464 -13.47 -11.76 11.96
C VAL A 464 -12.28 -12.43 11.30
N VAL A 465 -12.51 -13.61 10.76
CA VAL A 465 -11.50 -14.44 10.11
C VAL A 465 -11.50 -14.05 8.63
N LEU A 466 -10.49 -13.27 8.23
CA LEU A 466 -9.95 -13.27 6.87
C LEU A 466 -8.75 -14.24 6.81
N ASP A 467 -8.63 -15.13 7.78
CA ASP A 467 -7.57 -16.13 7.80
C ASP A 467 -7.92 -17.21 6.79
N SER A 468 -7.31 -17.10 5.61
CA SER A 468 -7.48 -18.08 4.56
C SER A 468 -6.81 -19.43 4.88
N GLU A 469 -6.23 -19.66 6.07
CA GLU A 469 -5.66 -20.97 6.45
C GLU A 469 -5.93 -21.41 7.89
N SER A 470 -6.77 -20.72 8.66
CA SER A 470 -7.09 -21.19 10.01
C SER A 470 -7.81 -22.53 9.95
N ALA A 471 -7.15 -23.59 10.41
CA ALA A 471 -7.71 -24.94 10.58
C ALA A 471 -8.78 -25.01 11.70
N ASP A 472 -8.95 -23.92 12.46
CA ASP A 472 -9.89 -23.81 13.59
C ASP A 472 -11.29 -23.30 13.18
N VAL A 473 -11.59 -23.22 11.88
CA VAL A 473 -12.94 -22.87 11.40
C VAL A 473 -13.68 -24.16 11.08
N ASP A 474 -14.87 -24.29 11.66
CA ASP A 474 -15.78 -25.44 11.53
C ASP A 474 -15.65 -26.13 10.17
N SER A 475 -15.30 -27.41 10.20
CA SER A 475 -15.36 -28.36 9.08
C SER A 475 -16.75 -28.46 8.42
N ASP A 476 -17.72 -27.72 8.95
CA ASP A 476 -19.14 -27.78 8.64
C ASP A 476 -19.60 -26.59 7.79
N ALA A 477 -18.68 -25.75 7.30
CA ALA A 477 -18.99 -24.74 6.28
C ALA A 477 -19.27 -25.42 4.92
N GLU A 478 -20.45 -26.02 4.79
CA GLU A 478 -20.90 -26.71 3.59
C GLU A 478 -20.95 -25.74 2.40
N HIS A 479 -20.18 -26.02 1.35
CA HIS A 479 -20.22 -25.26 0.10
C HIS A 479 -21.43 -25.68 -0.74
N LYS A 480 -22.64 -25.35 -0.28
CA LYS A 480 -23.92 -25.81 -0.86
C LYS A 480 -24.04 -25.62 -2.37
N ASP A 481 -23.49 -24.53 -2.91
CA ASP A 481 -23.56 -24.19 -4.34
C ASP A 481 -22.33 -24.61 -5.17
N GLN A 482 -21.41 -25.39 -4.59
CA GLN A 482 -20.13 -25.72 -5.22
C GLN A 482 -20.31 -26.33 -6.62
N ASP A 483 -21.09 -27.40 -6.74
CA ASP A 483 -21.22 -28.14 -8.01
C ASP A 483 -21.81 -27.27 -9.12
N MET A 484 -22.81 -26.45 -8.78
CA MET A 484 -23.41 -25.49 -9.70
C MET A 484 -22.37 -24.46 -10.17
N LEU A 485 -21.66 -23.81 -9.24
CA LEU A 485 -20.64 -22.81 -9.59
C LEU A 485 -19.50 -23.42 -10.41
N LEU A 486 -19.08 -24.64 -10.09
CA LEU A 486 -18.04 -25.34 -10.85
C LEU A 486 -18.48 -25.68 -12.27
N SER A 487 -19.73 -26.09 -12.47
CA SER A 487 -20.26 -26.35 -13.83
C SER A 487 -20.22 -25.11 -14.71
N VAL A 488 -20.60 -23.95 -14.14
CA VAL A 488 -20.58 -22.64 -14.81
C VAL A 488 -19.14 -22.19 -15.07
N ALA A 489 -18.27 -22.27 -14.06
CA ALA A 489 -16.87 -21.87 -14.19
C ALA A 489 -16.12 -22.66 -15.25
N ARG A 490 -16.27 -23.99 -15.26
CA ARG A 490 -15.65 -24.87 -16.27
C ARG A 490 -16.18 -24.58 -17.67
N ALA A 491 -17.46 -24.26 -17.82
CA ALA A 491 -18.03 -23.87 -19.11
C ALA A 491 -17.47 -22.52 -19.61
N ILE A 492 -17.26 -21.53 -18.72
CA ILE A 492 -16.60 -20.26 -19.06
C ILE A 492 -15.16 -20.51 -19.50
N VAL A 493 -14.39 -21.29 -18.74
CA VAL A 493 -12.99 -21.62 -19.07
C VAL A 493 -12.89 -22.38 -20.40
N ALA A 494 -13.76 -23.37 -20.63
CA ALA A 494 -13.79 -24.13 -21.87
C ALA A 494 -14.23 -23.30 -23.08
N GLY A 495 -15.12 -22.33 -22.89
CA GLY A 495 -15.51 -21.39 -23.95
C GLY A 495 -14.37 -20.44 -24.33
N ALA A 496 -13.60 -19.97 -23.34
CA ALA A 496 -12.46 -19.09 -23.55
C ALA A 496 -11.30 -19.76 -24.30
N GLY A 497 -11.09 -21.08 -24.14
CA GLY A 497 -10.02 -21.82 -24.83
C GLY A 497 -10.32 -22.24 -26.26
N LYS A 498 -11.52 -21.93 -26.79
CA LYS A 498 -11.94 -22.25 -28.16
C LYS A 498 -11.94 -21.04 -29.11
N ALA A 499 -11.70 -19.85 -28.58
CA ALA A 499 -11.50 -18.62 -29.33
C ALA A 499 -10.02 -18.50 -29.75
#